data_AF-A0ABD1BWB1-F1
#
_entry.id   AF-A0ABD1BWB1-F1
#
_cell.length_a   1.000
_cell.length_b   1.000
_cell.length_c   1.000
_cell.angle_alpha   90.00
_cell.angle_beta   90.00
_cell.angle_gamma   90.00
#
_symmetry.space_group_name_H-M   'P 1'
#
loop_
_entity.id
_entity.type
_entity.pdbx_description
1 polymer ?
#
loop_
_entity_poly.entity_id
_entity_poly.type
_entity_poly.pdbx_seq_one_letter_code
_entity_poly.pdbx_strand_id
1 'polypeptide(L)'
;MVLGFASIIAYPAQTFFFAIAGCKLVQSIRSMCFEKVIHMEVGWFDETENSSGTIGARLSADAATIRGLVGDALAQTVQNLSSILVGLVIASLACWQLAFVVLAMLPLIALNGFLYMKFMTGFSADAKKMYGEASQVANDAVGSIRTVASFCVEDKVMNMHTKKCEGPMKTGIRQGIVSGIGIGFGFSFFVLFASYATSFYVGARLVDDGKTTFDTV
;
A
#
# COMPACT_ATOMS: atom_id res chain seq x y z
N MET A 1 24.00 10.98 22.34
CA MET A 1 24.85 9.85 21.92
C MET A 1 24.27 8.49 22.33
N VAL A 2 23.83 8.29 23.57
CA VAL A 2 23.22 7.02 24.04
C VAL A 2 22.01 6.58 23.21
N LEU A 3 21.07 7.50 22.92
CA LEU A 3 19.91 7.21 22.05
C LEU A 3 20.31 6.78 20.63
N GLY A 4 21.39 7.36 20.08
CA GLY A 4 21.91 7.02 18.76
C GLY A 4 22.43 5.59 18.70
N PHE A 5 23.32 5.22 19.64
CA PHE A 5 23.82 3.85 19.74
C PHE A 5 22.71 2.83 20.03
N ALA A 6 21.76 3.17 20.91
CA ALA A 6 20.61 2.31 21.18
C ALA A 6 19.74 2.09 19.95
N SER A 7 19.44 3.13 19.16
CA SER A 7 18.63 3.02 17.95
C SER A 7 19.30 2.18 16.85
N ILE A 8 20.62 2.31 16.68
CA ILE A 8 21.41 1.53 15.71
C ILE A 8 21.36 0.04 16.03
N ILE A 9 21.23 -0.34 17.29
CA ILE A 9 21.17 -1.76 17.70
C ILE A 9 19.72 -2.25 17.72
N ALA A 10 18.80 -1.45 18.25
CA ALA A 10 17.41 -1.86 18.45
C ALA A 10 16.65 -2.05 17.13
N TYR A 11 16.84 -1.16 16.15
CA TYR A 11 16.14 -1.21 14.88
C TYR A 11 16.46 -2.49 14.07
N PRO A 12 17.74 -2.85 13.83
CA PRO A 12 18.07 -4.10 13.15
C PRO A 12 17.74 -5.33 13.99
N ALA A 13 17.84 -5.26 15.33
CA ALA A 13 17.45 -6.39 16.17
C ALA A 13 15.95 -6.69 16.02
N GLN A 14 15.09 -5.66 16.06
CA GLN A 14 13.65 -5.81 15.88
C GLN A 14 13.33 -6.44 14.52
N THR A 15 13.88 -5.90 13.42
CA THR A 15 13.62 -6.44 12.08
C THR A 15 14.16 -7.85 11.92
N PHE A 16 15.29 -8.16 12.54
CA PHE A 16 15.86 -9.51 12.54
C PHE A 16 14.98 -10.53 13.28
N PHE A 17 14.46 -10.20 14.47
CA PHE A 17 13.56 -11.08 15.22
C PHE A 17 12.24 -11.32 14.47
N PHE A 18 11.64 -10.26 13.90
CA PHE A 18 10.43 -10.39 13.09
C PHE A 18 10.68 -11.17 11.79
N ALA A 19 11.85 -11.00 11.16
CA ALA A 19 12.24 -11.79 9.99
C ALA A 19 12.39 -13.28 10.33
N ILE A 20 12.99 -13.63 11.47
CA ILE A 20 13.10 -15.03 11.91
C ILE A 20 11.71 -15.62 12.20
N ALA A 21 10.86 -14.88 12.92
CA ALA A 21 9.50 -15.31 13.21
C ALA A 21 8.69 -15.53 11.92
N GLY A 22 8.81 -14.62 10.95
CA GLY A 22 8.21 -14.74 9.63
C GLY A 22 8.69 -15.98 8.86
N CYS A 23 10.01 -16.24 8.86
CA CYS A 23 10.57 -17.43 8.23
C CYS A 23 10.05 -18.73 8.85
N LYS A 24 9.97 -18.81 10.19
CA LYS A 24 9.42 -19.99 10.88
C LYS A 24 7.93 -20.20 10.58
N LEU A 25 7.15 -19.14 10.56
CA LEU A 25 5.73 -19.21 10.23
C LEU A 25 5.52 -19.71 8.79
N VAL A 26 6.26 -19.16 7.83
CA VAL A 26 6.19 -19.56 6.42
C VAL A 26 6.59 -21.02 6.25
N GLN A 27 7.62 -21.48 6.96
CA GLN A 27 8.03 -22.89 6.94
C GLN A 27 6.90 -23.80 7.45
N SER A 28 6.27 -23.45 8.57
CA SER A 28 5.16 -24.21 9.13
C SER A 28 3.95 -24.26 8.18
N ILE A 29 3.58 -23.13 7.58
CA ILE A 29 2.48 -23.06 6.59
C ILE A 29 2.81 -23.91 5.37
N ARG A 30 4.02 -23.82 4.82
CA ARG A 30 4.42 -24.64 3.66
C ARG A 30 4.33 -26.14 3.95
N SER A 31 4.79 -26.57 5.13
CA SER A 31 4.69 -27.97 5.55
C SER A 31 3.24 -28.43 5.68
N MET A 32 2.38 -27.65 6.34
CA MET A 32 0.95 -27.98 6.48
C MET A 32 0.22 -28.01 5.14
N CYS A 33 0.47 -27.04 4.27
CA CYS A 33 -0.13 -27.02 2.93
C CYS A 33 0.33 -28.20 2.09
N PHE A 34 1.63 -28.52 2.09
CA PHE A 34 2.16 -29.65 1.35
C PHE A 34 1.60 -30.99 1.87
N GLU A 35 1.50 -31.16 3.19
CA GLU A 35 0.86 -32.30 3.81
C GLU A 35 -0.60 -32.45 3.35
N LYS A 36 -1.37 -31.36 3.33
CA LYS A 36 -2.77 -31.39 2.86
C LYS A 36 -2.90 -31.70 1.37
N VAL A 37 -2.01 -31.17 0.53
CA VAL A 37 -2.00 -31.43 -0.91
C VAL A 37 -1.75 -32.92 -1.20
N ILE A 38 -0.88 -33.59 -0.45
CA ILE A 38 -0.60 -35.04 -0.65
C ILE A 38 -1.81 -35.92 -0.30
N HIS A 39 -2.65 -35.50 0.64
CA HIS A 39 -3.85 -36.25 1.06
C HIS A 39 -5.10 -35.94 0.22
N MET A 40 -4.95 -35.15 -0.85
CA MET A 40 -6.06 -34.74 -1.69
C MET A 40 -6.42 -35.82 -2.72
N GLU A 41 -7.69 -35.88 -3.13
CA GLU A 41 -8.15 -36.89 -4.07
C GLU A 41 -7.55 -36.71 -5.47
N VAL A 42 -7.33 -37.81 -6.19
CA VAL A 42 -6.72 -37.80 -7.53
C VAL A 42 -7.56 -36.97 -8.52
N GLY A 43 -8.89 -37.04 -8.41
CA GLY A 43 -9.80 -36.26 -9.27
C GLY A 43 -9.68 -34.74 -9.10
N TRP A 44 -9.10 -34.26 -7.99
CA TRP A 44 -8.82 -32.83 -7.81
C TRP A 44 -7.63 -32.36 -8.65
N PHE A 45 -6.65 -33.24 -8.90
CA PHE A 45 -5.48 -32.97 -9.75
C PHE A 45 -5.78 -33.09 -11.26
N ASP A 46 -6.92 -33.69 -11.63
CA ASP A 46 -7.38 -33.78 -13.02
C ASP A 46 -7.87 -32.41 -13.56
N GLU A 47 -8.19 -31.47 -12.67
CA GLU A 47 -8.55 -30.11 -13.05
C GLU A 47 -7.32 -29.35 -13.59
N THR A 48 -7.47 -28.71 -14.76
CA THR A 48 -6.36 -28.01 -15.43
C THR A 48 -5.74 -26.88 -14.58
N GLU A 49 -6.50 -26.30 -13.66
CA GLU A 49 -6.03 -25.28 -12.71
C GLU A 49 -5.16 -25.86 -11.57
N ASN A 50 -5.27 -27.15 -11.29
CA ASN A 50 -4.65 -27.85 -10.16
C ASN A 50 -3.49 -28.77 -10.59
N SER A 51 -2.87 -28.47 -11.72
CA SER A 51 -1.65 -29.17 -12.13
C SER A 51 -0.55 -29.03 -11.06
N SER A 52 0.26 -30.08 -10.89
CA SER A 52 1.36 -30.14 -9.92
C SER A 52 2.34 -28.96 -10.04
N GLY A 53 2.60 -28.49 -11.27
CA GLY A 53 3.42 -27.30 -11.54
C GLY A 53 2.76 -25.99 -11.07
N THR A 54 1.45 -25.85 -11.30
CA THR A 54 0.68 -24.67 -10.89
C THR A 54 0.57 -24.56 -9.37
N ILE A 55 0.37 -25.68 -8.68
CA ILE A 55 0.31 -25.71 -7.20
C ILE A 55 1.65 -25.34 -6.58
N GLY A 56 2.76 -25.88 -7.11
CA GLY A 56 4.11 -25.55 -6.62
C GLY A 56 4.45 -24.07 -6.81
N ALA A 57 4.04 -23.50 -7.95
CA ALA A 57 4.19 -22.08 -8.23
C ALA A 57 3.33 -21.21 -7.29
N ARG A 58 2.04 -21.55 -7.12
CA ARG A 58 1.12 -20.85 -6.19
C ARG A 58 1.62 -20.90 -4.76
N LEU A 59 1.99 -22.09 -4.25
CA LEU A 59 2.49 -22.26 -2.90
C LEU A 59 3.78 -21.45 -2.65
N SER A 60 4.66 -21.35 -3.65
CA SER A 60 5.87 -20.54 -3.55
C SER A 60 5.57 -19.03 -3.56
N ALA A 61 4.62 -18.59 -4.40
CA ALA A 61 4.18 -17.20 -4.46
C ALA A 61 3.44 -16.77 -3.19
N ASP A 62 2.55 -17.60 -2.68
CA ASP A 62 1.80 -17.38 -1.42
C ASP A 62 2.75 -17.37 -0.22
N ALA A 63 3.72 -18.28 -0.18
CA ALA A 63 4.75 -18.28 0.86
C ALA A 63 5.59 -16.98 0.84
N ALA A 64 5.94 -16.47 -0.35
CA ALA A 64 6.71 -15.24 -0.48
C ALA A 64 5.90 -14.01 -0.04
N THR A 65 4.62 -13.94 -0.38
CA THR A 65 3.72 -12.84 0.04
C THR A 65 3.47 -12.88 1.55
N ILE A 66 3.20 -14.06 2.14
CA ILE A 66 3.05 -14.21 3.60
C ILE A 66 4.34 -13.80 4.32
N ARG A 67 5.52 -14.18 3.79
CA ARG A 67 6.80 -13.75 4.36
C ARG A 67 6.95 -12.24 4.40
N GLY A 68 6.59 -11.56 3.30
CA GLY A 68 6.66 -10.10 3.23
C GLY A 68 5.69 -9.43 4.21
N LEU A 69 4.47 -9.95 4.31
CA LEU A 69 3.45 -9.43 5.23
C LEU A 69 3.84 -9.62 6.70
N VAL A 70 4.33 -10.80 7.08
CA VAL A 70 4.62 -11.11 8.49
C VAL A 70 5.99 -10.61 8.92
N GLY A 71 6.99 -10.66 8.03
CA GLY A 71 8.35 -10.23 8.33
C GLY A 71 8.50 -8.72 8.37
N ASP A 72 8.04 -8.02 7.32
CA ASP A 72 8.27 -6.59 7.16
C ASP A 72 7.06 -5.75 7.58
N ALA A 73 5.86 -6.07 7.07
CA ALA A 73 4.68 -5.26 7.35
C ALA A 73 4.27 -5.31 8.83
N LEU A 74 4.40 -6.46 9.49
CA LEU A 74 4.11 -6.58 10.93
C LEU A 74 5.11 -5.77 11.77
N ALA A 75 6.40 -5.82 11.44
CA ALA A 75 7.44 -5.07 12.14
C ALA A 75 7.19 -3.56 12.03
N GLN A 76 6.88 -3.08 10.83
CA GLN A 76 6.51 -1.67 10.59
C GLN A 76 5.23 -1.28 11.32
N THR A 77 4.22 -2.15 11.34
CA THR A 77 2.95 -1.87 12.04
C THR A 77 3.15 -1.73 13.54
N VAL A 78 3.91 -2.65 14.15
CA VAL A 78 4.23 -2.61 15.58
C VAL A 78 5.04 -1.35 15.90
N GLN A 79 6.00 -1.00 15.05
CA GLN A 79 6.80 0.21 15.23
C GLN A 79 5.93 1.47 15.17
N ASN A 80 5.10 1.61 14.13
CA ASN A 80 4.18 2.74 13.99
C ASN A 80 3.22 2.85 15.17
N LEU A 81 2.66 1.72 15.62
CA LEU A 81 1.77 1.71 16.79
C LEU A 81 2.50 2.12 18.07
N SER A 82 3.73 1.65 18.26
CA SER A 82 4.55 2.02 19.41
C SER A 82 4.90 3.52 19.40
N SER A 83 5.23 4.08 18.24
CA SER A 83 5.49 5.51 18.07
C SER A 83 4.26 6.36 18.39
N ILE A 84 3.07 5.93 17.95
CA ILE A 84 1.82 6.63 18.26
C ILE A 84 1.55 6.59 19.76
N LEU A 85 1.71 5.44 20.41
CA LEU A 85 1.48 5.29 21.86
C LEU A 85 2.45 6.14 22.68
N VAL A 86 3.75 6.05 22.38
CA VAL A 86 4.78 6.82 23.08
C VAL A 86 4.59 8.32 22.84
N GLY A 87 4.28 8.72 21.59
CA GLY A 87 3.97 10.11 21.24
C GLY A 87 2.77 10.65 22.00
N LEU A 88 1.69 9.85 22.13
CA LEU A 88 0.50 10.24 22.89
C LEU A 88 0.81 10.40 24.39
N VAL A 89 1.59 9.48 24.97
CA VAL A 89 2.01 9.56 26.37
C VAL A 89 2.84 10.80 26.62
N ILE A 90 3.87 11.05 25.82
CA ILE A 90 4.73 12.24 25.95
C ILE A 90 3.91 13.52 25.79
N ALA A 91 3.03 13.60 24.79
CA ALA A 91 2.17 14.76 24.57
C ALA A 91 1.24 15.02 25.76
N SER A 92 0.65 13.96 26.33
CA SER A 92 -0.25 14.06 27.48
C SER A 92 0.48 14.49 28.77
N LEU A 93 1.74 14.10 28.95
CA LEU A 93 2.57 14.49 30.08
C LEU A 93 3.06 15.93 29.98
N ALA A 94 3.39 16.40 28.77
CA ALA A 94 3.82 17.79 28.56
C ALA A 94 2.65 18.74 28.83
N CYS A 95 1.57 18.64 28.06
CA CYS A 95 0.42 19.53 28.17
C CYS A 95 -0.85 18.81 27.70
N TRP A 96 -1.72 18.43 28.64
CA TRP A 96 -2.96 17.73 28.30
C TRP A 96 -3.85 18.54 27.32
N GLN A 97 -3.85 19.88 27.41
CA GLN A 97 -4.63 20.74 26.49
C GLN A 97 -4.10 20.70 25.05
N LEU A 98 -2.78 20.69 24.86
CA LEU A 98 -2.17 20.58 23.53
C LEU A 98 -2.37 19.17 22.96
N ALA A 99 -2.25 18.14 23.79
CA ALA A 99 -2.47 16.76 23.42
C ALA A 99 -3.89 16.51 22.88
N PHE A 100 -4.93 17.09 23.51
CA PHE A 100 -6.31 16.98 23.03
C PHE A 100 -6.52 17.66 21.67
N VAL A 101 -5.84 18.79 21.41
CA VAL A 101 -5.93 19.48 20.12
C VAL A 101 -5.28 18.66 19.01
N VAL A 102 -4.11 18.07 19.27
CA VAL A 102 -3.46 17.14 18.33
C VAL A 102 -4.31 15.89 18.11
N LEU A 103 -4.90 15.34 19.18
CA LEU A 103 -5.82 14.20 19.10
C LEU A 103 -7.06 14.51 18.25
N ALA A 104 -7.59 15.74 18.32
CA ALA A 104 -8.70 16.18 17.49
C ALA A 104 -8.31 16.37 16.02
N MET A 105 -7.03 16.66 15.72
CA MET A 105 -6.52 16.76 14.36
C MET A 105 -6.21 15.39 13.72
N LEU A 106 -5.86 14.37 14.52
CA LEU A 106 -5.62 13.01 14.04
C LEU A 106 -6.76 12.43 13.17
N PRO A 107 -8.05 12.46 13.55
CA PRO A 107 -9.12 11.94 12.69
C PRO A 107 -9.25 12.72 11.39
N LEU A 108 -8.93 14.02 11.38
CA LEU A 108 -8.99 14.86 10.20
C LEU A 108 -7.87 14.48 9.21
N ILE A 109 -6.67 14.22 9.71
CA ILE A 109 -5.54 13.68 8.93
C ILE A 109 -5.85 12.26 8.44
N ALA A 110 -6.40 11.40 9.31
CA ALA A 110 -6.76 10.02 8.97
C ALA A 110 -7.85 9.96 7.89
N LEU A 111 -8.86 10.83 7.96
CA LEU A 111 -9.90 10.94 6.94
C LEU A 111 -9.32 11.35 5.58
N ASN A 112 -8.42 12.32 5.56
CA ASN A 112 -7.72 12.73 4.34
C ASN A 112 -6.88 11.58 3.76
N GLY A 113 -6.11 10.88 4.60
CA GLY A 113 -5.33 9.72 4.19
C GLY A 113 -6.21 8.58 3.64
N PHE A 114 -7.34 8.31 4.28
CA PHE A 114 -8.30 7.31 3.80
C PHE A 114 -8.91 7.70 2.46
N LEU A 115 -9.30 8.96 2.29
CA LEU A 115 -9.86 9.46 1.05
C LEU A 115 -8.82 9.36 -0.08
N TYR A 116 -7.58 9.77 0.19
CA TYR A 116 -6.45 9.63 -0.73
C TYR A 116 -6.23 8.17 -1.15
N MET A 117 -6.16 7.24 -0.18
CA MET A 117 -5.96 5.82 -0.45
C MET A 117 -7.12 5.22 -1.26
N LYS A 118 -8.36 5.61 -0.96
CA LYS A 118 -9.55 5.18 -1.69
C LYS A 118 -9.57 5.70 -3.13
N PHE A 119 -9.20 6.95 -3.34
CA PHE A 119 -9.04 7.51 -4.69
C PHE A 119 -7.95 6.78 -5.48
N MET A 120 -6.81 6.50 -4.86
CA MET A 120 -5.70 5.81 -5.52
C MET A 120 -6.04 4.36 -5.88
N THR A 121 -6.71 3.63 -4.98
CA THR A 121 -7.10 2.22 -5.19
C THR A 121 -8.24 2.08 -6.20
N GLY A 122 -9.29 2.89 -6.10
CA GLY A 122 -10.40 2.89 -7.06
C GLY A 122 -9.93 3.21 -8.47
N PHE A 123 -9.05 4.20 -8.60
CA PHE A 123 -8.46 4.53 -9.89
C PHE A 123 -7.55 3.42 -10.43
N SER A 124 -6.71 2.82 -9.59
CA SER A 124 -5.83 1.73 -10.01
C SER A 124 -6.64 0.53 -10.55
N ALA A 125 -7.81 0.26 -9.98
CA ALA A 125 -8.72 -0.77 -10.48
C ALA A 125 -9.31 -0.42 -11.86
N ASP A 126 -9.77 0.81 -12.05
CA ASP A 126 -10.30 1.27 -13.35
C ASP A 126 -9.23 1.27 -14.44
N ALA A 127 -8.02 1.75 -14.12
CA ALA A 127 -6.88 1.72 -15.04
C ALA A 127 -6.55 0.27 -15.43
N LYS A 128 -6.44 -0.64 -14.45
CA LYS A 128 -6.16 -2.06 -14.69
C LYS A 128 -7.21 -2.70 -15.59
N LYS A 129 -8.50 -2.37 -15.42
CA LYS A 129 -9.58 -2.85 -16.29
C LYS A 129 -9.43 -2.36 -17.73
N MET A 130 -9.21 -1.05 -17.92
CA MET A 130 -9.05 -0.45 -19.24
C MET A 130 -7.80 -0.96 -19.97
N TYR A 131 -6.68 -1.13 -19.26
CA TYR A 131 -5.49 -1.77 -19.83
C TYR A 131 -5.72 -3.24 -20.14
N GLY A 132 -6.47 -3.97 -19.31
CA GLY A 132 -6.84 -5.36 -19.56
C GLY A 132 -7.60 -5.54 -20.88
N GLU A 133 -8.57 -4.66 -21.17
CA GLU A 133 -9.31 -4.69 -22.44
C GLU A 133 -8.41 -4.40 -23.65
N ALA A 134 -7.47 -3.45 -23.53
CA ALA A 134 -6.52 -3.15 -24.61
C ALA A 134 -5.54 -4.32 -24.85
N SER A 135 -5.01 -4.90 -23.77
CA SER A 135 -4.14 -6.08 -23.83
C SER A 135 -4.86 -7.31 -24.39
N GLN A 136 -6.15 -7.48 -24.12
CA GLN A 136 -6.93 -8.56 -24.71
C GLN A 136 -7.04 -8.41 -26.23
N VAL A 137 -7.33 -7.21 -26.73
CA VAL A 137 -7.37 -6.94 -28.18
C VAL A 137 -6.01 -7.21 -28.84
N ALA A 138 -4.91 -6.84 -28.18
CA ALA A 138 -3.57 -7.17 -28.66
C ALA A 138 -3.31 -8.68 -28.67
N ASN A 139 -3.69 -9.40 -27.62
CA ASN A 139 -3.56 -10.85 -27.54
C ASN A 139 -4.38 -11.58 -28.61
N ASP A 140 -5.61 -11.15 -28.88
CA ASP A 140 -6.46 -11.74 -29.93
C ASP A 140 -5.85 -11.53 -31.33
N ALA A 141 -5.29 -10.34 -31.58
CA ALA A 141 -4.60 -10.02 -32.82
C ALA A 141 -3.32 -10.84 -33.02
N VAL A 142 -2.50 -10.99 -31.97
CA VAL A 142 -1.27 -11.80 -32.01
C VAL A 142 -1.59 -13.29 -32.10
N GLY A 143 -2.61 -13.76 -31.38
CA GLY A 143 -3.08 -15.15 -31.46
C GLY A 143 -3.59 -15.51 -32.87
N SER A 144 -4.18 -14.54 -33.57
CA SER A 144 -4.68 -14.68 -34.94
C SER A 144 -3.75 -14.09 -36.00
N ILE A 145 -2.45 -13.97 -35.74
CA ILE A 145 -1.51 -13.26 -36.62
C ILE A 145 -1.49 -13.79 -38.07
N ARG A 146 -1.69 -15.11 -38.23
CA ARG A 146 -1.75 -15.74 -39.56
C ARG A 146 -3.00 -15.31 -40.34
N THR A 147 -4.11 -15.09 -39.66
CA THR A 147 -5.36 -14.56 -40.24
C THR A 147 -5.22 -13.08 -40.58
N VAL A 148 -4.63 -12.29 -39.68
CA VAL A 148 -4.41 -10.85 -39.91
C VAL A 148 -3.50 -10.62 -41.13
N ALA A 149 -2.39 -11.37 -41.23
CA ALA A 149 -1.45 -11.27 -42.34
C ALA A 149 -2.03 -11.80 -43.67
N SER A 150 -2.89 -12.83 -43.63
CA SER A 150 -3.50 -13.36 -44.86
C SER A 150 -4.59 -12.47 -45.45
N PHE A 151 -5.24 -11.63 -44.64
CA PHE A 151 -6.19 -10.63 -45.11
C PHE A 151 -5.54 -9.24 -45.34
N CYS A 152 -4.23 -9.06 -45.09
CA CYS A 152 -3.54 -7.77 -45.16
C CYS A 152 -4.26 -6.64 -44.39
N VAL A 153 -4.77 -6.95 -43.19
CA VAL A 153 -5.56 -6.02 -42.36
C VAL A 153 -4.79 -5.49 -41.16
N GLU A 154 -3.45 -5.51 -41.17
CA GLU A 154 -2.60 -5.01 -40.10
C GLU A 154 -2.97 -3.58 -39.69
N ASP A 155 -3.11 -2.66 -40.67
CA ASP A 155 -3.45 -1.26 -40.41
C ASP A 155 -4.79 -1.08 -39.71
N LYS A 156 -5.78 -1.93 -40.05
CA LYS A 156 -7.12 -1.87 -39.46
C LYS A 156 -7.11 -2.35 -38.01
N VAL A 157 -6.35 -3.41 -37.72
CA VAL A 157 -6.13 -3.91 -36.36
C VAL A 157 -5.36 -2.89 -35.53
N MET A 158 -4.35 -2.26 -36.13
CA MET A 158 -3.55 -1.26 -35.44
C MET A 158 -4.37 -0.01 -35.11
N ASN A 159 -5.22 0.45 -36.02
CA ASN A 159 -6.13 1.57 -35.75
C ASN A 159 -7.14 1.22 -34.63
N MET A 160 -7.65 0.00 -34.60
CA MET A 160 -8.55 -0.48 -33.53
C MET A 160 -7.85 -0.49 -32.16
N HIS A 161 -6.59 -0.93 -32.11
CA HIS A 161 -5.79 -0.91 -30.87
C HIS A 161 -5.48 0.53 -30.42
N THR A 162 -5.06 1.42 -31.33
CA THR A 162 -4.81 2.84 -31.00
C THR A 162 -6.05 3.52 -30.44
N LYS A 163 -7.22 3.28 -31.05
CA LYS A 163 -8.51 3.80 -30.58
C LYS A 163 -8.90 3.26 -29.20
N LYS A 164 -8.59 1.99 -28.92
CA LYS A 164 -8.76 1.38 -27.58
C LYS A 164 -7.77 1.97 -26.55
N CYS A 165 -6.57 2.38 -26.97
CA CYS A 165 -5.56 3.02 -26.10
C CYS A 165 -5.82 4.51 -25.79
N GLU A 166 -6.59 5.21 -26.61
CA GLU A 166 -6.98 6.61 -26.34
C GLU A 166 -7.81 6.76 -25.06
N GLY A 167 -8.67 5.78 -24.75
CA GLY A 167 -9.47 5.73 -23.52
C GLY A 167 -8.61 5.73 -22.24
N PRO A 168 -7.69 4.75 -22.07
CA PRO A 168 -6.69 4.73 -21.00
C PRO A 168 -5.87 6.02 -20.94
N MET A 169 -5.43 6.54 -22.09
CA MET A 169 -4.60 7.76 -22.15
C MET A 169 -5.35 8.98 -21.62
N LYS A 170 -6.59 9.21 -22.06
CA LYS A 170 -7.41 10.33 -21.58
C LYS A 170 -7.78 10.19 -20.10
N THR A 171 -8.03 8.97 -19.65
CA THR A 171 -8.30 8.65 -18.24
C THR A 171 -7.08 8.89 -17.37
N GLY A 172 -5.87 8.51 -17.85
CA GLY A 172 -4.59 8.79 -17.19
C GLY A 172 -4.24 10.28 -17.13
N ILE A 173 -4.53 11.05 -18.18
CA ILE A 173 -4.35 12.52 -18.15
C ILE A 173 -5.31 13.15 -17.12
N ARG A 174 -6.59 12.76 -17.15
CA ARG A 174 -7.57 13.25 -16.18
C ARG A 174 -7.18 12.85 -14.75
N GLN A 175 -6.62 11.67 -14.57
CA GLN A 175 -6.07 11.23 -13.30
C GLN A 175 -4.93 12.13 -12.85
N GLY A 176 -3.92 12.36 -13.69
CA GLY A 176 -2.77 13.20 -13.33
C GLY A 176 -3.19 14.60 -12.90
N ILE A 177 -4.21 15.16 -13.56
CA ILE A 177 -4.77 16.46 -13.20
C ILE A 177 -5.57 16.40 -11.89
N VAL A 178 -6.42 15.38 -11.69
CA VAL A 178 -7.23 15.23 -10.47
C VAL A 178 -6.38 14.84 -9.26
N SER A 179 -5.35 14.02 -9.44
CA SER A 179 -4.41 13.61 -8.39
C SER A 179 -3.42 14.71 -8.06
N GLY A 180 -3.02 15.53 -9.04
CA GLY A 180 -2.13 16.67 -8.85
C GLY A 180 -2.82 17.88 -8.22
N ILE A 181 -3.92 18.35 -8.82
CA ILE A 181 -4.60 19.61 -8.46
C ILE A 181 -5.74 19.39 -7.45
N GLY A 182 -6.40 18.24 -7.49
CA GLY A 182 -7.61 17.96 -6.69
C GLY A 182 -7.34 17.35 -5.30
N ILE A 183 -8.22 16.42 -4.91
CA ILE A 183 -8.24 15.70 -3.60
C ILE A 183 -6.95 14.90 -3.34
N GLY A 184 -6.04 14.81 -4.31
CA GLY A 184 -4.78 14.11 -4.19
C GLY A 184 -3.70 14.86 -3.39
N PHE A 185 -2.53 15.03 -3.99
CA PHE A 185 -1.32 15.51 -3.32
C PHE A 185 -1.47 16.94 -2.79
N GLY A 186 -1.98 17.87 -3.61
CA GLY A 186 -2.10 19.29 -3.22
C GLY A 186 -2.98 19.52 -2.00
N PHE A 187 -4.19 18.95 -1.99
CA PHE A 187 -5.12 19.09 -0.86
C PHE A 187 -4.60 18.42 0.42
N SER A 188 -3.99 17.24 0.29
CA SER A 188 -3.39 16.53 1.43
C SER A 188 -2.25 17.33 2.08
N PHE A 189 -1.38 17.95 1.27
CA PHE A 189 -0.32 18.82 1.77
C PHE A 189 -0.86 20.11 2.39
N PHE A 190 -1.90 20.71 1.81
CA PHE A 190 -2.55 21.88 2.39
C PHE A 190 -3.11 21.58 3.79
N VAL A 191 -3.84 20.47 3.94
CA VAL A 191 -4.38 20.05 5.24
C VAL A 191 -3.25 19.77 6.25
N LEU A 192 -2.16 19.15 5.80
CA LEU A 192 -0.99 18.91 6.65
C LEU A 192 -0.39 20.22 7.17
N PHE A 193 -0.11 21.18 6.29
CA PHE A 193 0.44 22.49 6.69
C PHE A 193 -0.54 23.30 7.55
N ALA A 194 -1.85 23.24 7.25
CA ALA A 194 -2.88 23.87 8.07
C ALA A 194 -2.95 23.27 9.49
N SER A 195 -2.80 21.95 9.62
CA SER A 195 -2.76 21.26 10.91
C SER A 195 -1.53 21.67 11.74
N TYR A 196 -0.37 21.83 11.10
CA TYR A 196 0.83 22.35 11.77
C TYR A 196 0.65 23.81 12.19
N ALA A 197 0.14 24.66 11.29
CA ALA A 197 -0.11 26.07 11.61
C ALA A 197 -1.08 26.22 12.81
N THR A 198 -2.14 25.42 12.85
CA THR A 198 -3.09 25.43 13.97
C THR A 198 -2.42 24.95 15.26
N SER A 199 -1.60 23.89 15.19
CA SER A 199 -0.86 23.38 16.35
C SER A 199 0.11 24.42 16.92
N PHE A 200 0.83 25.14 16.05
CA PHE A 200 1.71 26.23 16.46
C PHE A 200 0.95 27.43 17.00
N TYR A 201 -0.17 27.81 16.38
CA TYR A 201 -0.99 28.94 16.85
C TYR A 201 -1.57 28.67 18.24
N VAL A 202 -2.14 27.48 18.46
CA VAL A 202 -2.66 27.08 19.77
C VAL A 202 -1.53 26.94 20.78
N GLY A 203 -0.39 26.38 20.38
CA GLY A 203 0.81 26.31 21.22
C GLY A 203 1.28 27.69 21.68
N ALA A 204 1.40 28.65 20.76
CA ALA A 204 1.79 30.03 21.09
C ALA A 204 0.80 30.71 22.04
N ARG A 205 -0.50 30.51 21.82
CA ARG A 205 -1.55 31.06 22.70
C ARG A 205 -1.49 30.47 24.11
N LEU A 206 -1.17 29.18 24.24
CA LEU A 206 -1.04 28.49 25.53
C LEU A 206 0.17 28.98 26.33
N VAL A 207 1.25 29.32 25.62
CA VAL A 207 2.46 29.92 26.19
C VAL A 207 2.20 31.35 26.66
N ASP A 208 1.48 32.16 25.88
CA ASP A 208 1.06 33.52 26.27
C ASP A 208 0.18 33.52 27.53
N ASP A 209 -0.68 32.50 27.68
CA ASP A 209 -1.52 32.29 28.87
C ASP A 209 -0.73 31.83 30.12
N GLY A 210 0.59 31.62 30.01
CA GLY A 210 1.49 31.24 31.11
C GLY A 210 1.28 29.81 31.64
N LYS A 211 0.52 28.97 30.92
CA LYS A 211 0.19 27.60 31.35
C LYS A 211 1.26 26.57 30.97
N THR A 212 2.21 26.93 30.10
CA THR A 212 3.22 26.02 29.53
C THR A 212 4.55 26.74 29.25
N THR A 213 5.67 26.19 29.72
CA THR A 213 7.03 26.74 29.55
C THR A 213 7.72 26.14 28.31
N PHE A 214 8.44 26.96 27.54
CA PHE A 214 9.18 26.57 26.32
C PHE A 214 10.18 25.41 26.50
N ASP A 215 10.66 25.17 27.72
CA ASP A 215 11.66 24.14 28.04
C ASP A 215 11.15 22.68 27.98
N THR A 216 9.84 22.48 27.78
CA THR A 216 9.22 21.13 27.77
C THR A 216 8.95 20.60 26.36
N VAL A 217 9.52 21.23 25.33
CA VAL A 217 9.40 20.87 23.91
C VAL A 217 10.76 20.43 23.36
#